data_AF-A0A0X3Q0V8-F1
#
_entry.id   AF-A0A0X3Q0V8-F1
#
_cell.length_a   1.000
_cell.length_b   1.000
_cell.length_c   1.000
_cell.angle_alpha   90.00
_cell.angle_beta   90.00
_cell.angle_gamma   90.00
#
_symmetry.space_group_name_H-M   'P 1'
#
loop_
_entity.id
_entity.type
_entity.pdbx_description
1 polymer ?
#
loop_
_entity_poly.entity_id
_entity_poly.type
_entity_poly.pdbx_seq_one_letter_code
_entity_poly.pdbx_strand_id
1 'polypeptide(L)'
;ILGHYKAECYRPGQTNAERTRLVHSQFLSVEIAYLLPNTLYECAVIAYLRENSKALGDAWTPSRRSSPIRTWPGNPFEPTDITATAVNSTAVQINWKAPLISNGDITKYEVVVYDSSNKLLKTYTETKRGVYSSVLNGFQPFTTV
;
A
#
# COMPACT_ATOMS: atom_id res chain seq x y z
N ILE A 1 26.35 18.69 24.97
CA ILE A 1 25.35 17.67 25.39
C ILE A 1 24.36 17.50 24.25
N LEU A 2 24.17 16.27 23.76
CA LEU A 2 23.20 15.99 22.71
C LEU A 2 21.77 16.26 23.21
N GLY A 3 20.95 16.94 22.40
CA GLY A 3 19.56 17.24 22.70
C GLY A 3 18.62 16.14 22.21
N HIS A 4 18.60 15.88 20.91
CA HIS A 4 17.73 14.91 20.25
C HIS A 4 18.33 14.40 18.94
N TYR A 5 17.79 13.33 18.37
CA TYR A 5 18.03 12.91 17.00
C TYR A 5 16.79 13.21 16.15
N LYS A 6 16.98 13.29 14.83
CA LYS A 6 15.90 13.24 13.84
C LYS A 6 16.23 12.13 12.86
N ALA A 7 15.36 11.15 12.75
CA ALA A 7 15.43 10.16 11.70
C ALA A 7 14.59 10.64 10.50
N GLU A 8 15.11 10.44 9.29
CA GLU A 8 14.49 10.87 8.04
C GLU A 8 14.55 9.72 7.04
N CYS A 9 13.45 9.47 6.32
CA CYS A 9 13.41 8.51 5.23
C CYS A 9 13.00 9.20 3.93
N TYR A 10 13.69 8.82 2.86
CA TYR A 10 13.59 9.38 1.51
C TYR A 10 13.27 8.25 0.54
N ARG A 11 12.56 8.55 -0.55
CA ARG A 11 12.57 7.62 -1.69
C ARG A 11 13.92 7.72 -2.41
N PRO A 12 14.46 6.63 -2.96
CA PRO A 12 15.69 6.65 -3.72
C PRO A 12 15.68 7.74 -4.80
N GLY A 13 16.76 8.54 -4.85
CA GLY A 13 16.91 9.65 -5.78
C GLY A 13 16.22 10.96 -5.35
N GLN A 14 15.43 10.97 -4.27
CA GLN A 14 14.85 12.20 -3.73
C GLN A 14 15.77 12.86 -2.71
N THR A 15 15.73 14.20 -2.68
CA THR A 15 16.48 15.03 -1.71
C THR A 15 15.65 15.36 -0.47
N ASN A 16 14.33 15.49 -0.62
CA ASN A 16 13.42 15.80 0.48
C ASN A 16 12.96 14.53 1.18
N ALA A 17 12.97 14.55 2.51
CA ALA A 17 12.45 13.45 3.31
C ALA A 17 10.94 13.36 3.18
N GLU A 18 10.41 12.15 2.94
CA GLU A 18 8.97 11.92 2.88
C GLU A 18 8.37 11.78 4.28
N ARG A 19 9.15 11.24 5.21
CA ARG A 19 8.79 11.12 6.63
C ARG A 19 10.00 11.44 7.50
N THR A 20 9.73 12.07 8.63
CA THR A 20 10.72 12.38 9.65
C THR A 20 10.16 12.07 11.04
N ARG A 21 11.04 11.77 12.00
CA ARG A 21 10.67 11.59 13.40
C ARG A 21 11.75 12.10 14.33
N LEU A 22 11.37 12.93 15.29
CA LEU A 22 12.25 13.37 16.37
C LEU A 22 12.33 12.28 17.44
N VAL A 23 13.55 12.07 17.94
CA VAL A 23 13.88 11.01 18.89
C VAL A 23 14.65 11.63 20.03
N HIS A 24 14.21 11.40 21.25
CA HIS A 24 14.94 11.89 22.42
C HIS A 24 16.34 11.26 22.45
N SER A 25 17.37 12.03 22.85
CA SER A 25 18.78 11.62 22.77
C SER A 25 19.16 10.35 23.54
N GLN A 26 18.29 9.90 24.46
CA GLN A 26 18.45 8.64 25.22
C GLN A 26 18.08 7.39 24.40
N PHE A 27 17.40 7.54 23.27
CA PHE A 27 17.02 6.43 22.40
C PHE A 27 17.89 6.43 21.14
N LEU A 28 18.35 5.24 20.76
CA LEU A 28 19.16 5.01 19.55
C LEU A 28 18.38 4.24 18.47
N SER A 29 17.07 4.10 18.64
CA SER A 29 16.19 3.45 17.67
C SER A 29 14.86 4.17 17.63
N VAL A 30 14.21 4.11 16.46
CA VAL A 30 12.90 4.70 16.24
C VAL A 30 12.21 3.97 15.10
N GLU A 31 10.89 3.83 15.19
CA GLU A 31 10.04 3.41 14.08
C GLU A 31 9.58 4.62 13.26
N ILE A 32 9.75 4.61 11.94
CA ILE A 32 9.16 5.62 11.06
C ILE A 32 7.88 5.03 10.45
N ALA A 33 6.74 5.51 10.92
CA ALA A 33 5.42 5.03 10.51
C ALA A 33 4.86 5.81 9.30
N TYR A 34 3.73 5.32 8.77
CA TYR A 34 2.96 5.96 7.68
C TYR A 34 3.75 6.17 6.37
N LEU A 35 4.71 5.29 6.10
CA LEU A 35 5.36 5.17 4.79
C LEU A 35 4.41 4.51 3.79
N LEU A 36 4.63 4.73 2.49
CA LEU A 36 3.83 4.03 1.49
C LEU A 36 4.14 2.53 1.47
N PRO A 37 3.13 1.67 1.22
CA PRO A 37 3.34 0.23 1.11
C PRO A 37 4.18 -0.12 -0.12
N ASN A 38 4.84 -1.29 -0.09
CA ASN A 38 5.62 -1.82 -1.21
C ASN A 38 6.58 -0.80 -1.87
N THR A 39 7.13 0.13 -1.10
CA THR A 39 7.91 1.27 -1.59
C THR A 39 9.33 1.22 -1.04
N LEU A 40 10.32 1.51 -1.90
CA LEU A 40 11.73 1.57 -1.49
C LEU A 40 12.02 2.89 -0.76
N TYR A 41 12.76 2.79 0.31
CA TYR A 41 13.23 3.91 1.12
C TYR A 41 14.71 3.77 1.46
N GLU A 42 15.38 4.90 1.58
CA GLU A 42 16.69 5.05 2.19
C GLU A 42 16.53 6.01 3.37
N CYS A 43 17.14 5.71 4.52
CA CYS A 43 16.98 6.54 5.71
C CYS A 43 18.31 7.05 6.23
N ALA A 44 18.28 8.21 6.87
CA ALA A 44 19.42 8.85 7.52
C ALA A 44 19.02 9.39 8.89
N VAL A 45 20.01 9.66 9.74
CA VAL A 45 19.80 10.25 11.06
C VAL A 45 20.63 11.53 11.19
N ILE A 46 20.03 12.56 11.75
CA ILE A 46 20.67 13.83 12.10
C ILE A 46 20.69 13.94 13.62
N ALA A 47 21.84 14.33 14.18
CA ALA A 47 22.01 14.55 15.62
C ALA A 47 21.92 16.06 15.94
N TYR A 48 21.08 16.43 16.90
CA TYR A 48 20.87 17.80 17.35
C TYR A 48 21.40 18.02 18.76
N LEU A 49 22.19 19.07 18.94
CA LEU A 49 22.69 19.50 20.25
C LEU A 49 21.60 20.29 21.02
N ARG A 50 21.74 20.36 22.36
CA ARG A 50 20.75 20.94 23.30
C ARG A 50 20.73 22.50 23.40
N GLU A 51 21.32 23.25 22.44
CA GLU A 51 21.60 24.73 22.36
C GLU A 51 22.86 25.25 23.10
N ASN A 52 23.65 26.26 22.61
CA ASN A 52 23.38 27.72 22.49
C ASN A 52 24.10 28.45 21.30
N SER A 53 24.04 27.98 20.05
CA SER A 53 24.66 28.75 18.95
C SER A 53 23.70 28.99 17.79
N LYS A 54 23.03 30.16 17.83
CA LYS A 54 22.56 30.88 16.63
C LYS A 54 23.68 31.10 15.58
N ALA A 55 24.94 30.78 15.93
CA ALA A 55 26.13 30.90 15.10
C ALA A 55 26.49 29.64 14.27
N LEU A 56 25.80 28.51 14.44
CA LEU A 56 25.95 27.35 13.55
C LEU A 56 24.76 27.33 12.58
N GLY A 57 24.68 28.36 11.75
CA GLY A 57 23.83 28.34 10.56
C GLY A 57 24.16 27.10 9.74
N ASP A 58 23.13 26.33 9.40
CA ASP A 58 23.13 25.32 8.32
C ASP A 58 24.12 24.14 8.38
N ALA A 59 24.89 23.96 9.45
CA ALA A 59 25.91 22.90 9.55
C ALA A 59 25.42 21.58 10.19
N TRP A 60 24.18 21.18 9.95
CA TRP A 60 23.67 19.88 10.43
C TRP A 60 23.74 18.85 9.30
N THR A 61 24.73 17.96 9.38
CA THR A 61 24.98 16.97 8.33
C THR A 61 24.23 15.67 8.65
N PRO A 62 23.35 15.17 7.78
CA PRO A 62 22.76 13.85 7.94
C PRO A 62 23.85 12.77 7.87
N SER A 63 23.61 11.64 8.53
CA SER A 63 24.41 10.44 8.31
C SER A 63 24.40 10.05 6.83
N ARG A 64 25.31 9.16 6.44
CA ARG A 64 25.15 8.42 5.18
C ARG A 64 23.77 7.75 5.18
N ARG A 65 23.09 7.79 4.02
CA ARG A 65 21.85 7.03 3.82
C ARG A 65 22.09 5.53 3.93
N SER A 66 21.12 4.81 4.49
CA SER A 66 21.11 3.36 4.58
C SER A 66 21.13 2.70 3.19
N SER A 67 21.35 1.39 3.14
CA SER A 67 20.96 0.62 1.97
C SER A 67 19.45 0.75 1.73
N PRO A 68 18.99 0.75 0.47
CA PRO A 68 17.57 0.76 0.17
C PRO A 68 16.84 -0.42 0.84
N ILE A 69 15.71 -0.14 1.48
CA ILE A 69 14.82 -1.13 2.08
C ILE A 69 13.40 -0.93 1.56
N ARG A 70 12.67 -2.03 1.33
CA ARG A 70 11.29 -2.00 0.85
C ARG A 70 10.33 -2.21 2.00
N THR A 71 9.31 -1.36 2.12
CA THR A 71 8.20 -1.58 3.05
C THR A 71 7.37 -2.79 2.64
N TRP A 72 6.71 -3.42 3.61
CA TRP A 72 5.82 -4.54 3.33
C TRP A 72 4.68 -4.14 2.38
N PRO A 73 4.14 -5.09 1.60
CA PRO A 73 2.91 -4.87 0.83
C PRO A 73 1.75 -4.48 1.74
N GLY A 74 0.85 -3.66 1.21
CA GLY A 74 -0.40 -3.27 1.85
C GLY A 74 -1.59 -3.87 1.11
N ASN A 75 -2.80 -3.56 1.60
CA ASN A 75 -4.02 -3.96 0.90
C ASN A 75 -4.12 -3.23 -0.45
N PRO A 76 -4.48 -3.92 -1.54
CA PRO A 76 -4.79 -3.27 -2.79
C PRO A 76 -6.07 -2.45 -2.67
N PHE A 77 -6.22 -1.48 -3.57
CA PHE A 77 -7.49 -0.78 -3.76
C PHE A 77 -8.47 -1.67 -4.53
N GLU A 78 -9.69 -1.20 -4.73
CA GLU A 78 -10.73 -1.91 -5.47
C GLU A 78 -10.35 -2.13 -6.96
N PRO A 79 -10.73 -3.27 -7.55
CA PRO A 79 -10.71 -3.45 -9.00
C PRO A 79 -11.55 -2.39 -9.71
N THR A 80 -11.20 -2.08 -10.96
CA THR A 80 -11.88 -1.04 -11.76
C THR A 80 -12.61 -1.66 -12.95
N ASP A 81 -13.42 -0.87 -13.65
CA ASP A 81 -14.10 -1.27 -14.90
C ASP A 81 -14.85 -2.62 -14.80
N ILE A 82 -15.58 -2.81 -13.70
CA ILE A 82 -16.36 -4.03 -13.46
C ILE A 82 -17.59 -4.02 -14.37
N THR A 83 -17.73 -5.06 -15.19
CA THR A 83 -18.86 -5.26 -16.09
C THR A 83 -19.39 -6.69 -15.97
N ALA A 84 -20.70 -6.87 -16.09
CA ALA A 84 -21.34 -8.17 -16.07
C ALA A 84 -22.31 -8.30 -17.24
N THR A 85 -22.32 -9.46 -17.90
CA THR A 85 -23.16 -9.76 -19.05
C THR A 85 -23.76 -11.15 -18.92
N ALA A 86 -25.07 -11.29 -19.14
CA ALA A 86 -25.72 -12.59 -19.13
C ALA A 86 -25.25 -13.43 -20.32
N VAL A 87 -24.79 -14.65 -20.05
CA VAL A 87 -24.37 -15.62 -21.08
C VAL A 87 -25.54 -16.52 -21.45
N ASN A 88 -26.29 -16.97 -20.45
CA ASN A 88 -27.53 -17.73 -20.59
C ASN A 88 -28.39 -17.59 -19.32
N SER A 89 -29.49 -18.34 -19.22
CA SER A 89 -30.41 -18.28 -18.08
C SER A 89 -29.81 -18.68 -16.73
N THR A 90 -28.61 -19.29 -16.71
CA THR A 90 -27.96 -19.81 -15.51
C THR A 90 -26.51 -19.35 -15.35
N ALA A 91 -26.02 -18.48 -16.24
CA ALA A 91 -24.61 -18.06 -16.26
C ALA A 91 -24.42 -16.58 -16.65
N VAL A 92 -23.44 -15.94 -16.00
CA VAL A 92 -23.06 -14.53 -16.20
C VAL A 92 -21.54 -14.45 -16.39
N GLN A 93 -21.09 -13.70 -17.39
CA GLN A 93 -19.68 -13.36 -17.55
C GLN A 93 -19.41 -12.02 -16.87
N ILE A 94 -18.46 -12.01 -15.95
CA ILE A 94 -17.96 -10.81 -15.28
C ILE A 94 -16.55 -10.50 -15.77
N ASN A 95 -16.27 -9.22 -16.02
CA ASN A 95 -14.95 -8.70 -16.39
C ASN A 95 -14.60 -7.54 -15.47
N TRP A 96 -13.32 -7.35 -15.17
CA TRP A 96 -12.80 -6.25 -14.36
C TRP A 96 -11.38 -5.90 -14.79
N LYS A 97 -10.83 -4.80 -14.28
CA LYS A 97 -9.41 -4.45 -14.39
C LYS A 97 -8.73 -4.46 -13.03
N ALA A 98 -7.41 -4.55 -13.06
CA ALA A 98 -6.59 -4.44 -11.86
C ALA A 98 -6.87 -3.11 -11.12
N PRO A 99 -6.69 -3.08 -9.79
CA PRO A 99 -6.68 -1.84 -9.04
C PRO A 99 -5.62 -0.88 -9.57
N LEU A 100 -5.94 0.41 -9.63
CA LEU A 100 -4.97 1.45 -10.00
C LEU A 100 -3.81 1.52 -9.00
N ILE A 101 -4.09 1.22 -7.73
CA ILE A 101 -3.11 1.16 -6.64
C ILE A 101 -3.17 -0.24 -6.03
N SER A 102 -2.16 -1.06 -6.31
CA SER A 102 -2.10 -2.44 -5.82
C SER A 102 -1.40 -2.60 -4.47
N ASN A 103 -0.60 -1.60 -4.05
CA ASN A 103 0.20 -1.64 -2.81
C ASN A 103 1.05 -2.92 -2.65
N GLY A 104 1.37 -3.60 -3.75
CA GLY A 104 1.91 -4.95 -3.74
C GLY A 104 1.63 -5.68 -5.06
N ASP A 105 2.07 -6.92 -5.14
CA ASP A 105 1.68 -7.82 -6.23
C ASP A 105 0.29 -8.41 -5.97
N ILE A 106 -0.63 -8.27 -6.93
CA ILE A 106 -1.93 -8.93 -6.86
C ILE A 106 -1.74 -10.43 -7.13
N THR A 107 -2.18 -11.27 -6.18
CA THR A 107 -2.03 -12.72 -6.26
C THR A 107 -3.31 -13.45 -6.68
N LYS A 108 -4.47 -12.91 -6.32
CA LYS A 108 -5.80 -13.47 -6.63
C LYS A 108 -6.89 -12.38 -6.62
N TYR A 109 -8.00 -12.65 -7.30
CA TYR A 109 -9.28 -11.98 -7.13
C TYR A 109 -10.31 -12.97 -6.60
N GLU A 110 -11.25 -12.45 -5.81
CA GLU A 110 -12.42 -13.18 -5.33
C GLU A 110 -13.66 -12.47 -5.85
N VAL A 111 -14.60 -13.24 -6.41
CA VAL A 111 -15.86 -12.70 -6.92
C VAL A 111 -16.98 -13.19 -6.00
N VAL A 112 -17.75 -12.25 -5.47
CA VAL A 112 -18.85 -12.53 -4.55
C VAL A 112 -20.14 -12.05 -5.19
N VAL A 113 -21.16 -12.91 -5.21
CA VAL A 113 -22.46 -12.61 -5.81
C VAL A 113 -23.51 -12.54 -4.73
N TYR A 114 -24.28 -11.46 -4.75
CA TYR A 114 -25.40 -11.21 -3.86
C TYR A 114 -26.70 -11.24 -4.67
N ASP A 115 -27.84 -11.50 -4.02
CA ASP A 115 -29.14 -11.28 -4.64
C ASP A 115 -29.61 -9.83 -4.46
N SER A 116 -30.77 -9.50 -5.05
CA SER A 116 -31.39 -8.18 -4.91
C SER A 116 -31.73 -7.78 -3.48
N SER A 117 -31.77 -8.73 -2.54
CA SER A 117 -31.97 -8.49 -1.10
C SER A 117 -30.65 -8.36 -0.34
N ASN A 118 -29.53 -8.25 -1.06
CA ASN A 118 -28.17 -8.21 -0.52
C ASN A 118 -27.78 -9.46 0.28
N LYS A 119 -28.42 -10.60 0.01
CA LYS A 119 -28.04 -11.89 0.61
C LYS A 119 -26.96 -12.52 -0.25
N LEU A 120 -25.89 -12.98 0.41
CA LEU A 120 -24.82 -13.71 -0.25
C LEU A 120 -25.38 -14.99 -0.90
N LEU A 121 -25.23 -15.09 -2.22
CA LEU A 121 -25.61 -16.28 -2.97
C LEU A 121 -24.43 -17.23 -3.12
N LYS A 122 -23.30 -16.73 -3.63
CA LYS A 122 -22.13 -17.54 -3.99
C LYS A 122 -20.84 -16.73 -3.90
N THR A 123 -19.76 -17.42 -3.54
CA THR A 123 -18.39 -16.92 -3.63
C THR A 123 -17.61 -17.78 -4.62
N TYR A 124 -16.97 -17.14 -5.58
CA TYR A 124 -16.12 -17.76 -6.59
C TYR A 124 -14.67 -17.36 -6.34
N THR A 125 -13.87 -18.32 -5.90
CA THR A 125 -12.42 -18.17 -5.68
C THR A 125 -11.69 -18.82 -6.83
N GLU A 126 -11.53 -18.13 -7.95
CA GLU A 126 -10.70 -18.69 -9.01
C GLU A 126 -10.19 -17.64 -9.98
N THR A 127 -9.12 -16.95 -9.59
CA THR A 127 -8.25 -16.29 -10.55
C THR A 127 -6.80 -16.45 -10.13
N LYS A 128 -5.99 -16.96 -11.06
CA LYS A 128 -4.53 -16.82 -10.97
C LYS A 128 -4.17 -15.35 -11.20
N ARG A 129 -2.95 -14.96 -10.83
CA ARG A 129 -2.40 -13.63 -11.16
C ARG A 129 -2.65 -13.30 -12.64
N GLY A 130 -3.19 -12.11 -12.89
CA GLY A 130 -3.42 -11.60 -14.26
C GLY A 130 -4.70 -12.09 -14.94
N VAL A 131 -5.62 -12.75 -14.23
CA VAL A 131 -6.96 -13.06 -14.76
C VAL A 131 -7.92 -11.92 -14.41
N TYR A 132 -8.67 -11.48 -15.42
CA TYR A 132 -9.51 -10.27 -15.40
C TYR A 132 -10.95 -10.53 -15.85
N SER A 133 -11.31 -11.79 -16.04
CA SER A 133 -12.66 -12.23 -16.41
C SER A 133 -12.95 -13.61 -15.85
N SER A 134 -14.23 -13.88 -15.59
CA SER A 134 -14.70 -15.20 -15.16
C SER A 134 -16.15 -15.43 -15.57
N VAL A 135 -16.52 -16.69 -15.80
CA VAL A 135 -17.90 -17.09 -16.06
C VAL A 135 -18.47 -17.71 -14.80
N LEU A 136 -19.44 -17.03 -14.21
CA LEU A 136 -20.16 -17.45 -13.01
C LEU A 136 -21.34 -18.32 -13.43
N ASN A 137 -21.45 -19.53 -12.87
CA ASN A 137 -22.41 -20.56 -13.33
C ASN A 137 -23.35 -21.03 -12.21
N GLY A 138 -24.44 -21.68 -12.61
CA GLY A 138 -25.38 -22.33 -11.70
C GLY A 138 -26.32 -21.36 -10.97
N PHE A 139 -26.66 -20.24 -11.60
CA PHE A 139 -27.78 -19.41 -11.15
C PHE A 139 -29.12 -20.08 -11.47
N GLN A 140 -30.18 -19.72 -10.75
CA GLN A 140 -31.53 -20.14 -11.13
C GLN A 140 -32.03 -19.26 -12.30
N PRO A 141 -32.78 -19.81 -13.28
CA PRO A 141 -33.41 -19.01 -14.32
C PRO A 141 -34.26 -17.87 -13.74
N PHE A 142 -34.22 -16.70 -14.38
CA PHE A 142 -34.91 -15.48 -13.93
C PHE A 142 -34.47 -14.95 -12.56
N THR A 143 -33.23 -15.23 -12.14
CA THR A 143 -32.63 -14.59 -10.96
C THR A 143 -32.02 -13.24 -11.34
N THR A 144 -32.25 -12.22 -10.51
CA THR A 144 -31.51 -10.95 -10.55
C THR A 144 -30.37 -11.02 -9.54
N VAL A 145 -29.16 -10.75 -10.01
CA VAL A 145 -27.89 -10.75 -9.26
C VAL A 145 -27.15 -9.43 -9.43
#